data_AF-A0A662G4N5-F1
#
_entry.id   AF-A0A662G4N5-F1
#
_cell.length_a   1.000
_cell.length_b   1.000
_cell.length_c   1.000
_cell.angle_alpha   90.00
_cell.angle_beta   90.00
_cell.angle_gamma   90.00
#
_symmetry.space_group_name_H-M   'P 1'
#
loop_
_entity.id
_entity.type
_entity.pdbx_description
1 polymer ?
#
loop_
_entity_poly.entity_id
_entity_poly.type
_entity_poly.pdbx_seq_one_letter_code
_entity_poly.pdbx_strand_id
1 'polypeptide(L)' 'MNEEYGEEVSSLSIDLNQINKRMNFIFLLSFLGFKATFNKDKELCEIFIKIMYESNQVKNSLKTIFSKL' A
#
# COMPACT_ATOMS: atom_id res chain seq x y z
N MET A 1 3.27 -30.35 16.66
CA MET A 1 2.10 -29.57 16.20
C MET A 1 2.18 -28.07 16.52
N ASN A 2 3.17 -27.56 17.28
CA ASN A 2 3.26 -26.13 17.62
C ASN A 2 4.25 -25.32 16.76
N GLU A 3 5.12 -25.97 15.98
CA GLU A 3 6.14 -25.28 15.15
C GLU A 3 5.56 -24.82 13.80
N GLU A 4 4.69 -25.63 13.19
CA GLU A 4 4.07 -25.36 11.88
C GLU A 4 3.19 -24.09 11.90
N TYR A 5 2.43 -23.89 12.98
CA TYR A 5 1.64 -22.66 13.21
C TYR A 5 2.51 -21.40 13.43
N GLY A 6 3.71 -21.55 13.99
CA GLY A 6 4.63 -20.43 14.21
C GLY A 6 5.29 -19.94 12.92
N GLU A 7 5.62 -20.87 12.02
CA GLU A 7 6.19 -20.55 10.70
C GLU A 7 5.17 -19.88 9.77
N GLU A 8 3.91 -20.33 9.77
CA GLU A 8 2.84 -19.73 8.96
C GLU A 8 2.57 -18.27 9.35
N VAL A 9 2.46 -17.97 10.66
CA VAL A 9 2.24 -16.60 11.15
C VAL A 9 3.45 -15.69 10.84
N SER A 10 4.67 -16.23 10.94
CA SER A 10 5.89 -15.51 10.59
C SER A 10 5.94 -15.16 9.09
N SER A 11 5.66 -16.12 8.21
CA SER A 11 5.62 -15.89 6.76
C SER A 11 4.55 -14.86 6.35
N LEU A 12 3.35 -14.96 6.93
CA LEU A 12 2.26 -14.01 6.69
C LEU A 12 2.63 -12.58 7.13
N SER A 13 3.33 -12.44 8.26
CA SER A 13 3.79 -11.14 8.76
C SER A 13 4.85 -10.49 7.85
N ILE A 14 5.70 -11.30 7.21
CA ILE A 14 6.72 -10.85 6.26
C ILE A 14 6.05 -10.35 4.98
N ASP A 15 5.07 -11.10 4.46
CA ASP A 15 4.35 -10.75 3.23
C ASP A 15 3.56 -9.45 3.40
N LEU A 16 2.85 -9.28 4.52
CA LEU A 16 2.12 -8.05 4.81
C LEU A 16 3.04 -6.82 4.92
N ASN A 17 4.23 -6.99 5.51
CA ASN A 17 5.24 -5.92 5.58
C ASN A 17 5.79 -5.54 4.20
N GLN A 18 6.01 -6.53 3.32
CA GLN A 18 6.43 -6.26 1.95
C GLN A 18 5.35 -5.52 1.16
N ILE A 19 4.09 -5.92 1.29
CA ILE A 19 2.96 -5.24 0.64
C ILE A 19 2.86 -3.79 1.12
N ASN A 20 2.99 -3.52 2.43
CA ASN A 20 2.96 -2.16 2.97
C ASN A 20 4.09 -1.28 2.40
N LYS A 21 5.32 -1.83 2.26
CA LYS A 21 6.45 -1.13 1.62
C LYS A 21 6.16 -0.81 0.15
N ARG A 22 5.60 -1.76 -0.61
CA ARG A 22 5.23 -1.56 -2.00
C ARG A 22 4.13 -0.49 -2.16
N MET A 23 3.14 -0.49 -1.27
CA MET A 23 2.08 0.54 -1.30
C MET A 23 2.60 1.94 -0.98
N ASN A 24 3.55 2.07 -0.05
CA ASN A 24 4.24 3.36 0.18
C ASN A 24 4.99 3.84 -1.07
N PHE A 25 5.64 2.92 -1.78
CA PHE A 25 6.37 3.25 -3.01
C PHE A 25 5.41 3.69 -4.14
N ILE A 26 4.31 2.96 -4.34
CA ILE A 26 3.26 3.32 -5.30
C ILE A 26 2.70 4.71 -4.98
N PHE A 27 2.33 4.97 -3.72
CA PHE A 27 1.85 6.27 -3.29
C PHE A 27 2.84 7.39 -3.63
N LEU A 28 4.13 7.19 -3.32
CA LEU A 28 5.17 8.18 -3.59
C LEU A 28 5.33 8.46 -5.09
N LEU A 29 5.34 7.41 -5.92
CA LEU A 29 5.41 7.55 -7.38
C LEU A 29 4.19 8.30 -7.93
N SER A 30 2.99 7.98 -7.45
CA SER A 30 1.77 8.68 -7.85
C SER A 30 1.77 10.14 -7.41
N PHE A 31 2.29 10.44 -6.22
CA PHE A 31 2.44 11.82 -5.76
C PHE A 31 3.42 12.62 -6.65
N LEU A 32 4.53 12.02 -7.05
CA LEU A 32 5.48 12.63 -7.99
C LEU A 32 4.82 12.85 -9.37
N GLY A 33 4.06 11.86 -9.86
CA GLY A 33 3.27 11.98 -11.08
C GLY A 33 2.28 13.14 -11.01
N PHE A 34 1.49 13.21 -9.93
CA PHE A 34 0.56 14.32 -9.69
C PHE A 34 1.27 15.67 -9.71
N LYS A 35 2.40 15.81 -8.99
CA LYS A 35 3.20 17.05 -9.02
C LYS A 35 3.68 17.41 -10.42
N ALA A 36 4.06 16.42 -11.22
CA ALA A 36 4.53 16.64 -12.58
C ALA A 36 3.42 17.12 -13.53
N THR A 37 2.18 16.64 -13.31
CA THR A 37 1.01 16.92 -14.17
C THR A 37 0.10 18.03 -13.63
N PHE A 38 0.32 18.50 -12.40
CA PHE A 38 -0.50 19.55 -11.78
C PHE A 38 -0.58 20.80 -12.66
N ASN A 39 -1.81 21.29 -12.90
CA ASN A 39 -2.13 22.39 -13.81
C ASN A 39 -1.74 22.19 -15.30
N LYS A 40 -1.27 21.01 -15.69
CA LYS A 40 -0.92 20.68 -17.09
C LYS A 40 -1.91 19.71 -17.70
N ASP A 41 -2.36 18.74 -16.93
CA ASP A 41 -3.28 17.70 -17.38
C ASP A 41 -4.20 17.29 -16.23
N LYS A 42 -5.47 17.65 -16.35
CA LYS A 42 -6.50 17.36 -15.34
C LYS A 42 -6.77 15.85 -15.22
N GLU A 43 -6.82 15.14 -16.35
CA GLU A 43 -7.15 13.71 -16.36
C GLU A 43 -6.03 12.90 -15.70
N LEU A 44 -4.78 13.20 -16.03
CA LEU A 44 -3.63 12.57 -15.37
C LEU A 44 -3.57 12.91 -13.87
N CYS A 45 -3.89 14.14 -13.48
CA CYS A 45 -3.99 14.50 -12.06
C CYS A 45 -5.03 13.64 -11.33
N GLU A 46 -6.21 13.47 -11.92
CA GLU A 46 -7.28 12.64 -11.35
C GLU A 46 -6.87 11.16 -11.25
N ILE A 47 -6.15 10.64 -12.25
CA ILE A 47 -5.58 9.28 -12.21
C ILE A 47 -4.61 9.13 -11.04
N PHE A 48 -3.66 10.06 -10.88
CA PHE A 48 -2.70 9.97 -9.77
C PHE A 48 -3.37 10.13 -8.40
N ILE A 49 -4.39 10.97 -8.27
CA ILE A 49 -5.20 11.08 -7.04
C ILE A 49 -5.88 9.74 -6.73
N LYS A 50 -6.50 9.08 -7.70
CA LYS A 50 -7.13 7.77 -7.51
C LYS A 50 -6.12 6.71 -7.05
N ILE A 51 -4.93 6.66 -7.66
CA ILE A 51 -3.89 5.71 -7.25
C ILE A 51 -3.41 6.00 -5.80
N MET A 52 -3.22 7.27 -5.44
CA MET A 52 -2.89 7.66 -4.06
C MET A 52 -3.98 7.26 -3.06
N TYR A 53 -5.26 7.39 -3.43
CA TYR A 53 -6.39 6.98 -2.59
C TYR A 53 -6.42 5.46 -2.37
N GLU A 54 -6.36 4.67 -3.45
CA GLU A 54 -6.40 3.20 -3.39
C GLU A 54 -5.21 2.63 -2.61
N SER A 55 -4.00 3.14 -2.83
CA SER A 55 -2.81 2.71 -2.09
C SER A 55 -2.91 3.00 -0.58
N ASN A 56 -3.54 4.11 -0.19
CA ASN A 56 -3.82 4.40 1.21
C ASN A 56 -4.92 3.50 1.80
N GLN A 57 -5.97 3.17 1.03
CA GLN A 57 -7.00 2.25 1.47
C GLN A 57 -6.41 0.87 1.79
N VAL A 58 -5.58 0.33 0.89
CA VAL A 58 -4.93 -0.96 1.14
C VAL A 58 -4.04 -0.90 2.37
N LYS A 59 -3.27 0.18 2.57
CA LYS A 59 -2.49 0.35 3.81
C LYS A 59 -3.34 0.34 5.07
N ASN A 60 -4.51 0.99 5.04
CA ASN A 60 -5.42 1.01 6.17
C ASN A 60 -6.00 -0.39 6.43
N SER A 61 -6.40 -1.12 5.38
CA SER A 61 -6.85 -2.51 5.50
C SER A 61 -5.77 -3.42 6.08
N LEU A 62 -4.51 -3.27 5.64
CA LEU A 62 -3.38 -4.02 6.19
C LEU A 62 -3.18 -3.73 7.68
N LYS A 63 -3.26 -2.47 8.11
CA LYS A 63 -3.17 -2.10 9.53
C LYS A 63 -4.28 -2.76 10.36
N THR A 64 -5.50 -2.81 9.83
CA THR A 64 -6.63 -3.48 10.51
C THR A 64 -6.40 -4.99 10.64
N ILE A 65 -5.78 -5.62 9.64
CA ILE A 65 -5.39 -7.04 9.73
C ILE A 65 -4.32 -7.23 10.81
N PHE A 66 -3.28 -6.41 10.82
CA PHE A 66 -2.22 -6.46 11.85
C PHE A 66 -2.75 -6.26 13.27
N SER A 67 -3.79 -5.44 13.48
CA SER A 67 -4.37 -5.24 14.82
C SER A 67 -5.22 -6.41 15.32
N LYS A 68 -5.55 -7.37 14.44
CA LYS A 68 -6.39 -8.53 14.73
C LYS A 68 -5.60 -9.83 14.86
N LEU A 69 -4.32 -9.83 14.46
CA LEU A 69 -3.35 -10.90 14.67
C LEU A 69 -2.64 -10.69 16.00
#